data_AF-A0A936XDT0-F1
#
_entry.id   AF-A0A936XDT0-F1
#
_cell.length_a   1.000
_cell.length_b   1.000
_cell.length_c   1.000
_cell.angle_alpha   90.00
_cell.angle_beta   90.00
_cell.angle_gamma   90.00
#
_symmetry.space_group_name_H-M   'P 1'
#
loop_
_entity.id
_entity.type
_entity.pdbx_description
1 polymer ?
#
loop_
_entity_poly.entity_id
_entity_poly.type
_entity_poly.pdbx_seq_one_letter_code
_entity_poly.pdbx_strand_id
1 'polypeptide(L)'
;MIYDCFIFNDELDLLELRLEFLGGRVDHFILVESARTLSGKPKPLHFKNNAHRFSKWKDQIIHLVAPDNNMPAWEYEFFQRNYIREGLKNAAKDDIVFISDADEILNIPSILSLQPLQLPAVIELSARYYFMNLQTSDRFWVNIVANADFIIHNDIGLRYQNYETHCPNRISTADILTGWHFSYLFGYDASLYKEKIGSFSHQEYNTAYWLSENRIKACVKYNIDLFERAHVRICEETAGLEPLLPFIKGKPIERLLNKPEITLSNPIRGFLYKLRKKNWNRIRHQLFHKKNPG
;
A
#
# COMPACT_ATOMS: atom_id res chain seq x y z
N MET A 1 21.45 -8.53 10.38
CA MET A 1 20.51 -8.89 9.29
C MET A 1 19.48 -7.79 9.10
N ILE A 2 18.83 -7.76 7.93
CA ILE A 2 17.78 -6.82 7.56
C ILE A 2 16.51 -7.61 7.21
N TYR A 3 15.41 -7.29 7.88
CA TYR A 3 14.11 -7.91 7.70
C TYR A 3 13.11 -6.93 7.09
N ASP A 4 12.41 -7.37 6.05
CA ASP A 4 11.27 -6.68 5.46
C ASP A 4 9.97 -7.41 5.83
N CYS A 5 9.12 -6.79 6.67
CA CYS A 5 7.97 -7.48 7.28
C CYS A 5 6.65 -6.81 6.93
N PHE A 6 5.65 -7.62 6.58
CA PHE A 6 4.33 -7.13 6.19
C PHE A 6 3.25 -8.20 6.34
N ILE A 7 2.01 -7.75 6.46
CA ILE A 7 0.82 -8.60 6.32
C ILE A 7 0.41 -8.66 4.85
N PHE A 8 -0.12 -9.80 4.40
CA PHE A 8 -0.44 -10.06 3.00
C PHE A 8 -1.87 -10.59 2.81
N ASN A 9 -2.57 -10.06 1.80
CA ASN A 9 -3.93 -10.49 1.47
C ASN A 9 -3.97 -11.32 0.17
N ASP A 10 -3.83 -10.66 -0.98
CA ASP A 10 -4.00 -11.26 -2.32
C ASP A 10 -3.26 -10.51 -3.44
N GLU A 11 -2.47 -9.48 -3.12
CA GLU A 11 -1.82 -8.58 -4.06
C GLU A 11 -0.55 -9.20 -4.70
N LEU A 12 -0.70 -10.35 -5.38
CA LEU A 12 0.42 -11.17 -5.88
C LEU A 12 1.38 -10.41 -6.81
N ASP A 13 0.86 -9.52 -7.67
CA ASP A 13 1.70 -8.71 -8.58
C ASP A 13 2.52 -7.65 -7.84
N LEU A 14 1.95 -7.04 -6.79
CA LEU A 14 2.68 -6.11 -5.92
C LEU A 14 3.71 -6.84 -5.07
N LEU A 15 3.37 -8.03 -4.56
CA LEU A 15 4.32 -8.88 -3.85
C LEU A 15 5.51 -9.25 -4.74
N GLU A 16 5.25 -9.64 -5.99
CA GLU A 16 6.34 -9.93 -6.94
C GLU A 16 7.21 -8.70 -7.20
N LEU A 17 6.62 -7.51 -7.39
CA LEU A 17 7.39 -6.27 -7.53
C LEU A 17 8.24 -5.98 -6.28
N ARG A 18 7.68 -6.14 -5.09
CA ARG A 18 8.38 -5.96 -3.81
C ARG A 18 9.57 -6.90 -3.69
N LEU A 19 9.38 -8.19 -3.95
CA LEU A 19 10.43 -9.22 -3.88
C LEU A 19 11.51 -9.00 -4.94
N GLU A 20 11.15 -8.54 -6.14
CA GLU A 20 12.12 -8.19 -7.19
C GLU A 20 12.94 -6.96 -6.83
N PHE A 21 12.28 -5.96 -6.25
CA PHE A 21 12.94 -4.73 -5.83
C PHE A 21 13.75 -4.90 -4.54
N LEU A 22 13.44 -5.83 -3.64
CA LEU A 22 14.17 -6.01 -2.39
C LEU A 22 15.01 -7.29 -2.31
N GLY A 23 14.83 -8.21 -3.26
CA GLY A 23 15.61 -9.44 -3.35
C GLY A 23 17.10 -9.15 -3.47
N GLY A 24 17.88 -9.71 -2.53
CA GLY A 24 19.32 -9.44 -2.41
C GLY A 24 19.68 -8.10 -1.74
N ARG A 25 18.69 -7.31 -1.31
CA ARG A 25 18.87 -6.08 -0.51
C ARG A 25 18.40 -6.25 0.95
N VAL A 26 17.69 -7.33 1.23
CA VAL A 26 17.31 -7.77 2.57
C VAL A 26 17.69 -9.25 2.73
N ASP A 27 17.87 -9.66 3.99
CA ASP A 27 18.19 -11.05 4.32
C ASP A 27 16.91 -11.90 4.34
N HIS A 28 15.84 -11.36 4.93
CA HIS A 28 14.57 -12.06 5.07
C HIS A 28 13.35 -11.19 4.77
N PHE A 29 12.33 -11.83 4.18
CA PHE A 29 10.97 -11.32 4.10
C PHE A 29 10.12 -12.05 5.12
N ILE A 30 9.48 -11.35 6.05
CA ILE A 30 8.47 -11.95 6.94
C ILE A 30 7.09 -11.58 6.41
N LEU A 31 6.41 -12.58 5.85
CA LEU A 31 5.08 -12.45 5.26
C LEU A 31 4.07 -13.15 6.15
N VAL A 32 3.13 -12.37 6.72
CA VAL A 32 2.01 -12.90 7.49
C VAL A 32 0.77 -12.98 6.60
N GLU A 33 0.22 -14.18 6.43
CA GLU A 33 -1.02 -14.42 5.69
C GLU A 33 -2.12 -14.99 6.63
N SER A 34 -3.38 -14.78 6.27
CA SER A 34 -4.54 -15.35 6.98
C SER A 34 -5.51 -16.06 6.02
N ALA A 35 -6.23 -17.06 6.53
CA ALA A 35 -7.33 -17.75 5.84
C ALA A 35 -8.66 -16.96 5.89
N ARG A 36 -8.65 -15.72 6.36
CA ARG A 36 -9.78 -14.79 6.27
C ARG A 36 -9.35 -13.37 5.92
N THR A 37 -10.28 -12.59 5.39
CA THR A 37 -10.13 -11.14 5.21
C THR A 37 -10.12 -10.44 6.57
N LEU A 38 -9.67 -9.19 6.62
CA LEU A 38 -9.78 -8.37 7.83
C LEU A 38 -11.24 -8.18 8.24
N SER A 39 -12.15 -8.09 7.27
CA SER A 39 -13.61 -8.07 7.51
C SER A 39 -14.22 -9.39 7.96
N GLY A 40 -13.43 -10.45 8.13
CA GLY A 40 -13.85 -11.73 8.72
C GLY A 40 -14.41 -12.77 7.73
N LYS A 41 -14.31 -12.53 6.42
CA LYS A 41 -14.78 -13.50 5.40
C LYS A 41 -13.70 -14.54 5.12
N PRO A 42 -14.03 -15.84 5.01
CA PRO A 42 -13.06 -16.86 4.60
C PRO A 42 -12.44 -16.53 3.24
N LYS A 43 -11.13 -16.75 3.11
CA LYS A 43 -10.36 -16.61 1.86
C LYS A 43 -9.30 -17.71 1.77
N PRO A 44 -8.87 -18.12 0.56
CA PRO A 44 -7.74 -19.02 0.43
C PRO A 44 -6.44 -18.33 0.90
N LEU A 45 -5.43 -19.15 1.21
CA LEU A 45 -4.06 -18.69 1.39
C LEU A 45 -3.46 -18.42 0.01
N HIS A 46 -3.62 -17.20 -0.49
CA HIS A 46 -3.18 -16.73 -1.80
C HIS A 46 -1.67 -16.88 -1.98
N PHE A 47 -0.84 -16.49 -1.01
CA PHE A 47 0.60 -16.68 -1.08
C PHE A 47 0.93 -18.16 -1.12
N LYS A 48 0.42 -18.94 -0.15
CA LYS A 48 0.69 -20.39 -0.10
C LYS A 48 0.32 -21.11 -1.39
N ASN A 49 -0.85 -20.81 -1.96
CA ASN A 49 -1.33 -21.43 -3.20
C ASN A 49 -0.52 -21.02 -4.44
N ASN A 50 0.18 -19.88 -4.38
CA ASN A 50 0.98 -19.34 -5.48
C ASN A 50 2.49 -19.33 -5.17
N ALA A 51 2.95 -20.06 -4.15
CA ALA A 51 4.34 -20.02 -3.69
C ALA A 51 5.36 -20.35 -4.80
N HIS A 52 4.97 -21.16 -5.78
CA HIS A 52 5.78 -21.48 -6.96
C HIS A 52 6.21 -20.23 -7.76
N ARG A 53 5.37 -19.18 -7.78
CA ARG A 53 5.65 -17.90 -8.43
C ARG A 53 6.81 -17.15 -7.78
N PHE A 54 7.06 -17.41 -6.49
CA PHE A 54 8.05 -16.71 -5.68
C PHE A 54 9.28 -17.59 -5.35
N SER A 55 9.47 -18.69 -6.09
CA SER A 55 10.51 -19.68 -5.81
C SER A 55 11.94 -19.10 -5.82
N LYS A 56 12.17 -18.02 -6.55
CA LYS A 56 13.45 -17.27 -6.58
C LYS A 56 13.88 -16.77 -5.19
N TRP A 57 12.93 -16.49 -4.30
CA TRP A 57 13.20 -15.97 -2.94
C TRP A 57 12.78 -16.94 -1.84
N LYS A 58 12.55 -18.22 -2.17
CA LYS A 58 12.03 -19.22 -1.22
C LYS A 58 12.85 -19.30 0.08
N ASP A 59 14.17 -19.10 0.01
CA ASP A 59 15.08 -19.20 1.15
C ASP A 59 15.15 -17.87 1.94
N GLN A 60 14.69 -16.77 1.36
CA GLN A 60 14.55 -15.47 2.03
C GLN A 60 13.17 -15.30 2.69
N ILE A 61 12.13 -15.98 2.20
CA ILE A 61 10.76 -15.80 2.67
C ILE A 61 10.48 -16.69 3.90
N ILE A 62 10.14 -16.04 5.01
CA ILE A 62 9.55 -16.64 6.20
C ILE A 62 8.04 -16.41 6.12
N HIS A 63 7.31 -17.44 5.72
CA HIS A 63 5.84 -17.39 5.61
C HIS A 63 5.17 -17.84 6.92
N LEU A 64 4.39 -16.94 7.50
CA LEU A 64 3.62 -17.17 8.71
C LEU A 64 2.13 -17.19 8.37
N VAL A 65 1.41 -18.20 8.85
CA VAL A 65 -0.05 -18.21 8.79
C VAL A 65 -0.59 -17.77 10.14
N ALA A 66 -1.19 -16.58 10.19
CA ALA A 66 -1.82 -16.06 11.40
C ALA A 66 -3.05 -16.93 11.75
N PRO A 67 -3.26 -17.27 13.03
CA PRO A 67 -4.43 -18.02 13.43
C PRO A 67 -5.71 -17.24 13.13
N ASP A 68 -6.77 -18.00 12.80
CA ASP A 68 -8.11 -17.45 12.68
C ASP A 68 -8.68 -17.22 14.07
N ASN A 69 -8.76 -15.95 14.46
CA ASN A 69 -9.39 -15.51 15.68
C ASN A 69 -10.65 -14.73 15.32
N ASN A 70 -11.76 -14.99 16.02
CA ASN A 70 -13.00 -14.24 15.85
C ASN A 70 -12.88 -12.84 16.48
N MET A 71 -12.14 -11.95 15.82
CA MET A 71 -11.87 -10.57 16.23
C MET A 71 -12.53 -9.58 15.25
N PRO A 72 -12.91 -8.38 15.72
CA PRO A 72 -13.26 -7.25 14.85
C PRO A 72 -12.14 -6.90 13.87
N ALA A 73 -12.48 -6.21 12.78
CA ALA A 73 -11.55 -6.04 11.66
C ALA A 73 -10.24 -5.32 12.05
N TRP A 74 -10.34 -4.20 12.76
CA TRP A 74 -9.17 -3.47 13.27
C TRP A 74 -8.33 -4.29 14.25
N GLU A 75 -8.98 -4.95 15.21
CA GLU A 75 -8.28 -5.80 16.18
C GLU A 75 -7.56 -6.96 15.50
N TYR A 76 -8.15 -7.51 14.43
CA TYR A 76 -7.51 -8.57 13.66
C TYR A 76 -6.34 -8.08 12.81
N GLU A 77 -6.42 -6.87 12.27
CA GLU A 77 -5.29 -6.22 11.58
C GLU A 77 -4.13 -5.97 12.54
N PHE A 78 -4.42 -5.45 13.74
CA PHE A 78 -3.42 -5.23 14.79
C PHE A 78 -2.79 -6.55 15.22
N PHE A 79 -3.61 -7.60 15.39
CA PHE A 79 -3.15 -8.94 15.71
C PHE A 79 -2.20 -9.48 14.64
N GLN A 80 -2.56 -9.43 13.35
CA GLN A 80 -1.71 -9.93 12.27
C GLN A 80 -0.37 -9.19 12.19
N ARG A 81 -0.38 -7.85 12.36
CA ARG A 81 0.86 -7.08 12.44
C ARG A 81 1.71 -7.49 13.63
N ASN A 82 1.11 -7.64 14.82
CA ASN A 82 1.82 -8.13 15.99
C ASN A 82 2.35 -9.55 15.82
N TYR A 83 1.71 -10.38 14.99
CA TYR A 83 2.14 -11.74 14.70
C TYR A 83 3.45 -11.83 13.92
N ILE A 84 3.92 -10.73 13.30
CA ILE A 84 5.25 -10.63 12.65
C ILE A 84 6.37 -11.07 13.61
N ARG A 85 6.22 -10.81 14.93
CA ARG A 85 7.21 -11.19 15.95
C ARG A 85 7.54 -12.69 15.95
N GLU A 86 6.62 -13.53 15.50
CA GLU A 86 6.85 -14.98 15.41
C GLU A 86 7.94 -15.35 14.40
N GLY A 87 8.13 -14.53 13.36
CA GLY A 87 9.19 -14.69 12.36
C GLY A 87 10.55 -14.11 12.81
N LEU A 88 10.58 -13.35 13.91
CA LEU A 88 11.78 -12.68 14.43
C LEU A 88 12.44 -13.44 15.60
N LYS A 89 11.95 -14.64 15.96
CA LYS A 89 12.45 -15.39 17.13
C LYS A 89 13.95 -15.70 17.10
N ASN A 90 14.52 -15.80 15.91
CA ASN A 90 15.95 -16.08 15.70
C ASN A 90 16.75 -14.81 15.31
N ALA A 91 16.13 -13.64 15.25
CA ALA A 91 16.81 -12.40 14.95
C ALA A 91 17.72 -11.99 16.13
N ALA A 92 18.89 -11.46 15.80
CA ALA A 92 19.73 -10.79 16.80
C ALA A 92 19.05 -9.48 17.25
N LYS A 93 19.30 -9.08 18.49
CA LYS A 93 18.63 -7.90 19.09
C LYS A 93 18.82 -6.62 18.28
N ASP A 94 19.98 -6.47 17.65
CA ASP A 94 20.41 -5.33 16.85
C ASP A 94 20.07 -5.46 15.35
N ASP A 95 19.48 -6.58 14.91
CA ASP A 95 19.01 -6.72 13.53
C ASP A 95 18.00 -5.61 13.17
N ILE A 96 18.05 -5.12 11.94
CA ILE A 96 17.18 -4.02 11.46
C ILE A 96 15.90 -4.62 10.89
N VAL A 97 14.76 -4.12 11.35
CA VAL A 97 13.44 -4.59 10.96
C VAL A 97 12.62 -3.43 10.43
N PHE A 98 12.11 -3.60 9.21
CA PHE A 98 11.14 -2.72 8.59
C PHE A 98 9.74 -3.32 8.70
N ILE A 99 8.76 -2.52 9.13
CA ILE A 99 7.34 -2.90 9.18
C ILE A 99 6.56 -2.00 8.22
N SER A 100 5.88 -2.62 7.26
CA SER A 100 4.93 -1.95 6.34
C SER A 100 3.77 -2.87 5.94
N ASP A 101 2.79 -2.38 5.18
CA ASP A 101 1.78 -3.23 4.52
C ASP A 101 2.28 -3.70 3.14
N ALA A 102 1.65 -4.72 2.54
CA ALA A 102 2.11 -5.32 1.29
C ALA A 102 2.22 -4.32 0.11
N ASP A 103 1.31 -3.35 0.04
CA ASP A 103 1.28 -2.27 -0.95
C ASP A 103 2.20 -1.08 -0.60
N GLU A 104 2.91 -1.15 0.52
CA GLU A 104 3.89 -0.16 0.98
C GLU A 104 5.32 -0.69 0.77
N ILE A 105 5.87 -0.48 -0.42
CA ILE A 105 7.23 -0.92 -0.79
C ILE A 105 8.22 0.16 -0.34
N LEU A 106 9.01 -0.15 0.70
CA LEU A 106 10.04 0.75 1.20
C LEU A 106 11.31 0.68 0.34
N ASN A 107 11.93 1.83 0.09
CA ASN A 107 13.26 1.90 -0.50
C ASN A 107 14.33 1.70 0.58
N ILE A 108 14.40 0.47 1.09
CA ILE A 108 15.30 0.06 2.18
C ILE A 108 16.75 0.47 1.90
N PRO A 109 17.34 0.24 0.70
CA PRO A 109 18.71 0.68 0.42
C PRO A 109 18.91 2.19 0.60
N SER A 110 17.93 3.00 0.19
CA SER A 110 17.99 4.46 0.34
C SER A 110 17.82 4.88 1.80
N ILE A 111 16.94 4.24 2.56
CA ILE A 111 16.79 4.54 3.99
C ILE A 111 18.07 4.19 4.76
N LEU A 112 18.68 3.04 4.47
CA LEU A 112 19.92 2.58 5.10
C LEU A 112 21.15 3.45 4.73
N SER A 113 21.08 4.25 3.66
CA SER A 113 22.16 5.17 3.31
C SER A 113 22.20 6.44 4.17
N LEU A 114 21.19 6.68 5.01
CA LEU A 114 21.20 7.80 5.97
C LEU A 114 22.30 7.59 7.01
N GLN A 115 23.08 8.64 7.29
CA GLN A 115 24.18 8.61 8.25
C GLN A 115 24.14 9.85 9.16
N PRO A 116 23.87 9.71 10.47
CA PRO A 116 23.46 8.47 11.15
C PRO A 116 22.00 8.09 10.84
N LEU A 117 21.73 6.79 10.72
CA LEU A 117 20.36 6.26 10.78
C LEU A 117 19.94 6.13 12.26
N GLN A 118 19.03 6.99 12.70
CA GLN A 118 18.55 6.99 14.09
C GLN A 118 17.33 6.08 14.24
N LEU A 119 17.40 5.10 15.13
CA LEU A 119 16.36 4.12 15.40
C LEU A 119 15.77 4.28 16.81
N PRO A 120 14.51 3.89 17.05
CA PRO A 120 13.49 3.56 16.05
C PRO A 120 12.99 4.84 15.35
N ALA A 121 12.51 4.71 14.10
CA ALA A 121 12.00 5.82 13.32
C ALA A 121 10.69 5.50 12.61
N VAL A 122 9.80 6.48 12.53
CA VAL A 122 8.63 6.45 11.63
C VAL A 122 9.04 6.92 10.24
N ILE A 123 8.63 6.18 9.22
CA ILE A 123 8.92 6.43 7.82
C ILE A 123 7.68 7.01 7.15
N GLU A 124 7.86 8.14 6.49
CA GLU A 124 6.84 8.74 5.63
C GLU A 124 6.81 8.04 4.27
N LEU A 125 5.62 7.76 3.74
CA LEU A 125 5.42 7.37 2.35
C LEU A 125 4.49 8.32 1.61
N SER A 126 4.76 8.46 0.32
CA SER A 126 3.86 9.11 -0.64
C SER A 126 2.95 8.06 -1.25
N ALA A 127 1.63 8.24 -1.13
CA ALA A 127 0.69 7.32 -1.74
C ALA A 127 0.47 7.61 -3.23
N ARG A 128 0.36 6.55 -4.02
CA ARG A 128 0.07 6.55 -5.46
C ARG A 128 -1.21 5.73 -5.69
N TYR A 129 -2.23 6.37 -6.23
CA TYR A 129 -3.59 5.83 -6.34
C TYR A 129 -3.90 5.39 -7.77
N TYR A 130 -4.52 4.22 -7.93
CA TYR A 130 -5.05 3.71 -9.22
C TYR A 130 -3.99 3.28 -10.23
N PHE A 131 -3.01 4.13 -10.50
CA PHE A 131 -1.85 3.92 -11.36
C PHE A 131 -0.61 4.43 -10.63
N MET A 132 0.57 3.89 -10.96
CA MET A 132 1.81 4.25 -10.27
C MET A 132 2.13 5.74 -10.49
N ASN A 133 1.86 6.29 -11.67
CA ASN A 133 2.10 7.70 -11.97
C ASN A 133 1.10 8.68 -11.35
N LEU A 134 0.15 8.24 -10.51
CA LEU A 134 -0.85 9.12 -9.90
C LEU A 134 -0.59 9.31 -8.41
N GLN A 135 0.22 10.30 -8.06
CA GLN A 135 0.58 10.58 -6.68
C GLN A 135 -0.48 11.42 -5.98
N THR A 136 -0.75 11.08 -4.71
CA THR A 136 -1.64 11.85 -3.84
C THR A 136 -0.87 12.95 -3.10
N SER A 137 -1.57 13.99 -2.64
CA SER A 137 -1.01 15.00 -1.73
C SER A 137 -0.87 14.50 -0.28
N ASP A 138 -1.41 13.32 0.04
CA ASP A 138 -1.34 12.75 1.38
C ASP A 138 0.02 12.12 1.64
N ARG A 139 0.44 12.24 2.90
CA ARG A 139 1.67 11.66 3.42
C ARG A 139 1.32 10.70 4.56
N PHE A 140 1.85 9.49 4.48
CA PHE A 140 1.51 8.40 5.40
C PHE A 140 2.69 8.13 6.33
N TRP A 141 2.50 8.39 7.62
CA TRP A 141 3.48 8.16 8.69
C TRP A 141 3.14 6.91 9.49
N VAL A 142 3.06 5.77 8.80
CA VAL A 142 2.53 4.51 9.33
C VAL A 142 3.48 3.34 9.13
N ASN A 143 4.72 3.61 8.74
CA ASN A 143 5.77 2.62 8.54
C ASN A 143 6.86 2.85 9.57
N ILE A 144 7.54 1.80 10.03
CA ILE A 144 8.65 1.96 10.98
C ILE A 144 9.87 1.16 10.57
N VAL A 145 11.03 1.67 11.00
CA VAL A 145 12.28 0.93 11.07
C VAL A 145 12.78 0.95 12.50
N ALA A 146 13.15 -0.20 13.03
CA ALA A 146 13.67 -0.36 14.37
C ALA A 146 14.57 -1.58 14.48
N ASN A 147 15.26 -1.74 15.61
CA ASN A 147 15.95 -2.99 15.91
C ASN A 147 14.93 -4.10 16.27
N ALA A 148 15.29 -5.36 16.06
CA ALA A 148 14.42 -6.50 16.36
C ALA A 148 13.97 -6.53 17.83
N ASP A 149 14.86 -6.16 18.77
CA ASP A 149 14.51 -6.08 20.20
C ASP A 149 13.36 -5.10 20.46
N PHE A 150 13.32 -3.96 19.76
CA PHE A 150 12.20 -3.01 19.85
C PHE A 150 10.90 -3.64 19.32
N ILE A 151 10.95 -4.29 18.14
CA ILE A 151 9.75 -4.89 17.53
C ILE A 151 9.17 -6.01 18.38
N ILE A 152 10.03 -6.84 18.99
CA ILE A 152 9.60 -7.99 19.81
C ILE A 152 8.87 -7.54 21.08
N HIS A 153 9.32 -6.43 21.70
CA HIS A 153 8.84 -5.99 23.02
C HIS A 153 7.78 -4.88 22.98
N ASN A 154 7.41 -4.38 21.80
CA ASN A 154 6.39 -3.34 21.65
C ASN A 154 5.15 -3.84 20.89
N ASP A 155 4.04 -3.13 21.03
CA ASP A 155 2.85 -3.32 20.20
C ASP A 155 3.02 -2.53 18.89
N ILE A 156 3.18 -3.26 17.79
CA ILE A 156 3.34 -2.72 16.43
C ILE A 156 2.04 -2.77 15.62
N GLY A 157 0.96 -3.30 16.20
CA GLY A 157 -0.34 -3.38 15.55
C GLY A 157 -1.02 -2.02 15.43
N LEU A 158 -1.02 -1.25 16.52
CA LEU A 158 -1.69 0.06 16.61
C LEU A 158 -0.80 1.20 16.10
N ARG A 159 -0.61 1.28 14.77
CA ARG A 159 0.35 2.19 14.12
C ARG A 159 0.27 3.65 14.57
N TYR A 160 -0.87 4.33 14.40
CA TYR A 160 -0.93 5.80 14.60
C TYR A 160 -0.56 6.25 16.02
N GLN A 161 -1.20 5.69 17.05
CA GLN A 161 -0.94 6.12 18.43
C GLN A 161 0.40 5.60 18.95
N ASN A 162 0.75 4.34 18.66
CA ASN A 162 1.97 3.74 19.21
C ASN A 162 3.22 4.30 18.53
N TYR A 163 3.22 4.52 17.21
CA TYR A 163 4.42 4.97 16.53
C TYR A 163 4.77 6.40 16.90
N GLU A 164 3.78 7.28 17.06
CA GLU A 164 4.02 8.63 17.59
C GLU A 164 4.57 8.61 19.02
N THR A 165 4.16 7.64 19.83
CA THR A 165 4.58 7.52 21.24
C THR A 165 5.97 6.89 21.39
N HIS A 166 6.28 5.86 20.60
CA HIS A 166 7.46 5.02 20.80
C HIS A 166 8.61 5.29 19.81
N CYS A 167 8.37 6.05 18.74
CA CYS A 167 9.40 6.39 17.77
C CYS A 167 9.73 7.89 17.83
N PRO A 168 10.87 8.29 18.44
CA PRO A 168 11.25 9.69 18.53
C PRO A 168 11.81 10.25 17.21
N ASN A 169 12.24 9.39 16.29
CA ASN A 169 12.86 9.78 15.02
C ASN A 169 11.87 9.69 13.85
N ARG A 170 12.15 10.47 12.80
CA ARG A 170 11.31 10.55 11.59
C ARG A 170 12.19 10.56 10.36
N ILE A 171 11.77 9.85 9.32
CA ILE A 171 12.42 9.82 8.01
C ILE A 171 11.41 10.30 6.98
N SER A 172 11.65 11.48 6.40
CA SER A 172 10.73 12.14 5.47
C SER A 172 11.09 11.87 4.01
N THR A 173 10.05 11.86 3.18
CA THR A 173 10.14 11.93 1.72
C THR A 173 10.81 13.21 1.20
N ALA A 174 10.91 14.25 2.04
CA ALA A 174 11.64 15.47 1.72
C ALA A 174 13.16 15.31 1.78
N ASP A 175 13.64 14.39 2.64
CA ASP A 175 15.07 14.18 2.88
C ASP A 175 15.63 13.11 1.94
N ILE A 176 14.83 12.09 1.65
CA ILE A 176 15.26 10.92 0.87
C ILE A 176 14.07 10.22 0.22
N LEU A 177 14.34 9.44 -0.83
CA LEU A 177 13.31 8.56 -1.43
C LEU A 177 13.05 7.37 -0.49
N THR A 178 12.03 7.50 0.37
CA THR A 178 11.68 6.49 1.38
C THR A 178 10.97 5.27 0.81
N GLY A 179 10.29 5.39 -0.33
CA GLY A 179 9.54 4.31 -0.97
C GLY A 179 8.20 4.77 -1.53
N TRP A 180 7.25 3.83 -1.65
CA TRP A 180 5.98 4.04 -2.32
C TRP A 180 4.84 3.31 -1.61
N HIS A 181 3.69 3.96 -1.47
CA HIS A 181 2.44 3.31 -1.05
C HIS A 181 1.49 3.22 -2.24
N PHE A 182 1.34 2.04 -2.83
CA PHE A 182 0.53 1.78 -4.03
C PHE A 182 -0.91 1.40 -3.70
N SER A 183 -1.69 2.38 -3.22
CA SER A 183 -3.07 2.15 -2.84
C SER A 183 -3.99 1.98 -4.04
N TYR A 184 -4.84 0.95 -4.01
CA TYR A 184 -5.80 0.64 -5.09
C TYR A 184 -5.19 0.61 -6.48
N LEU A 185 -3.99 0.03 -6.62
CA LEU A 185 -3.28 -0.11 -7.89
C LEU A 185 -3.96 -1.14 -8.78
N PHE A 186 -5.14 -0.80 -9.31
CA PHE A 186 -6.04 -1.68 -10.06
C PHE A 186 -6.41 -1.12 -11.44
N GLY A 187 -6.02 0.13 -11.72
CA GLY A 187 -6.36 0.82 -12.96
C GLY A 187 -7.87 1.01 -13.10
N TYR A 188 -8.46 0.55 -14.21
CA TYR A 188 -9.89 0.70 -14.47
C TYR A 188 -10.75 -0.49 -14.03
N ASP A 189 -10.16 -1.51 -13.42
CA ASP A 189 -10.89 -2.70 -12.98
C ASP A 189 -11.65 -2.45 -11.68
N ALA A 190 -12.89 -1.95 -11.81
CA ALA A 190 -13.75 -1.62 -10.69
C ALA A 190 -14.10 -2.81 -9.78
N SER A 191 -13.93 -4.06 -10.22
CA SER A 191 -14.22 -5.23 -9.39
C SER A 191 -13.24 -5.34 -8.21
N LEU A 192 -11.95 -5.16 -8.48
CA LEU A 192 -10.87 -5.21 -7.48
C LEU A 192 -11.02 -4.13 -6.40
N TYR A 193 -11.53 -2.94 -6.76
CA TYR A 193 -11.85 -1.89 -5.77
C TYR A 193 -12.95 -2.35 -4.81
N LYS A 194 -14.00 -2.98 -5.33
CA LYS A 194 -15.12 -3.47 -4.50
C LYS A 194 -14.67 -4.59 -3.58
N GLU A 195 -13.84 -5.50 -4.08
CA GLU A 195 -13.25 -6.60 -3.31
C GLU A 195 -12.37 -6.06 -2.18
N LYS A 196 -11.44 -5.14 -2.48
CA LYS A 196 -10.56 -4.50 -1.49
C LYS A 196 -11.34 -3.74 -0.41
N ILE A 197 -12.32 -2.92 -0.79
CA ILE A 197 -13.18 -2.20 0.18
C ILE A 197 -14.00 -3.19 1.03
N GLY A 198 -14.44 -4.30 0.43
CA GLY A 198 -15.17 -5.34 1.14
C GLY A 198 -14.31 -6.18 2.11
N SER A 199 -12.97 -6.14 1.97
CA SER A 199 -12.06 -7.04 2.69
C SER A 199 -11.24 -6.38 3.81
N PHE A 200 -10.95 -5.07 3.73
CA PHE A 200 -10.08 -4.34 4.68
C PHE A 200 -10.78 -3.92 5.99
N SER A 201 -10.10 -3.20 6.89
CA SER A 201 -10.67 -2.83 8.20
C SER A 201 -11.65 -1.65 8.19
N HIS A 202 -11.61 -0.78 7.18
CA HIS A 202 -12.47 0.40 7.08
C HIS A 202 -13.90 0.06 6.59
N GLN A 203 -14.63 -0.74 7.38
CA GLN A 203 -15.96 -1.24 7.03
C GLN A 203 -17.03 -0.14 6.91
N GLU A 204 -16.79 1.08 7.39
CA GLU A 204 -17.62 2.25 7.13
C GLU A 204 -17.74 2.60 5.64
N TYR A 205 -16.77 2.16 4.82
CA TYR A 205 -16.80 2.31 3.36
C TYR A 205 -17.49 1.15 2.64
N ASN A 206 -17.88 0.08 3.33
CA ASN A 206 -18.54 -1.08 2.73
C ASN A 206 -20.04 -0.82 2.53
N THR A 207 -20.38 0.15 1.68
CA THR A 207 -21.77 0.54 1.38
C THR A 207 -22.02 0.60 -0.12
N ALA A 208 -23.29 0.50 -0.52
CA ALA A 208 -23.69 0.60 -1.93
C ALA A 208 -23.22 1.91 -2.61
N TYR A 209 -22.99 2.97 -1.84
CA TYR A 209 -22.46 4.23 -2.36
C TYR A 209 -21.00 4.09 -2.82
N TRP A 210 -20.12 3.60 -1.94
CA TRP A 210 -18.69 3.49 -2.22
C TRP A 210 -18.38 2.35 -3.19
N LEU A 211 -19.16 1.27 -3.15
CA LEU A 211 -19.06 0.11 -4.04
C LEU A 211 -19.69 0.33 -5.43
N SER A 212 -20.26 1.51 -5.69
CA SER A 212 -20.85 1.82 -6.98
C SER A 212 -19.79 1.83 -8.08
N GLU A 213 -19.95 0.93 -9.06
CA GLU A 213 -19.01 0.79 -10.18
C GLU A 213 -18.84 2.07 -10.99
N ASN A 214 -19.96 2.72 -11.31
CA ASN A 214 -19.94 3.99 -12.02
C ASN A 214 -19.18 5.06 -11.24
N ARG A 215 -19.25 5.00 -9.90
CA ARG A 215 -18.56 5.93 -9.01
C ARG A 215 -17.06 5.69 -9.04
N ILE A 216 -16.65 4.45 -8.82
CA ILE A 216 -15.24 4.03 -8.87
C ILE A 216 -14.63 4.44 -10.21
N LYS A 217 -15.28 4.08 -11.33
CA LYS A 217 -14.81 4.45 -12.68
C LYS A 217 -14.70 5.96 -12.86
N ALA A 218 -15.64 6.75 -12.33
CA ALA A 218 -15.54 8.21 -12.35
C ALA A 218 -14.37 8.72 -11.51
N CYS A 219 -14.16 8.19 -10.31
CA CYS A 219 -13.03 8.57 -9.45
C CYS A 219 -11.68 8.30 -10.14
N VAL A 220 -11.50 7.11 -10.68
CA VAL A 220 -10.28 6.75 -11.44
C VAL A 220 -10.12 7.67 -12.64
N LYS A 221 -11.16 7.91 -13.43
CA LYS A 221 -11.10 8.76 -14.62
C LYS A 221 -10.70 10.20 -14.31
N TYR A 222 -11.26 10.79 -13.26
CA TYR A 222 -11.10 12.21 -12.93
C TYR A 222 -10.05 12.46 -11.82
N ASN A 223 -9.25 11.44 -11.47
CA ASN A 223 -8.25 11.52 -10.41
C ASN A 223 -8.86 12.01 -9.08
N ILE A 224 -10.09 11.60 -8.77
CA ILE A 224 -10.79 11.98 -7.54
C ILE A 224 -10.48 10.92 -6.49
N ASP A 225 -10.25 11.34 -5.24
CA ASP A 225 -10.10 10.44 -4.12
C ASP A 225 -11.30 9.49 -3.99
N LEU A 226 -11.02 8.20 -3.77
CA LEU A 226 -12.03 7.16 -3.70
C LEU A 226 -12.96 7.39 -2.50
N PHE A 227 -12.50 8.07 -1.47
CA PHE A 227 -13.23 8.35 -0.23
C PHE A 227 -13.70 9.81 -0.09
N GLU A 228 -13.55 10.61 -1.16
CA GLU A 228 -13.98 12.02 -1.23
C GLU A 228 -13.45 12.90 -0.08
N ARG A 229 -12.25 12.59 0.41
CA ARG A 229 -11.54 13.41 1.38
C ARG A 229 -11.11 14.71 0.71
N ALA A 230 -11.57 15.85 1.25
CA ALA A 230 -11.40 17.16 0.62
C ALA A 230 -9.94 17.63 0.53
N HIS A 231 -9.07 17.12 1.41
CA HIS A 231 -7.64 17.46 1.43
C HIS A 231 -6.83 16.65 0.40
N VAL A 232 -7.37 15.55 -0.12
CA VAL A 232 -6.63 14.63 -0.99
C VAL A 232 -6.72 15.08 -2.45
N ARG A 233 -5.58 15.52 -2.98
CA ARG A 233 -5.39 15.81 -4.40
C ARG A 233 -4.63 14.65 -5.02
N ILE A 234 -4.96 14.32 -6.28
CA ILE A 234 -4.27 13.28 -7.04
C ILE A 234 -3.81 13.92 -8.35
N CYS A 235 -2.50 13.88 -8.58
CA CYS A 235 -1.83 14.50 -9.71
C CYS A 235 -0.94 13.46 -10.42
N GLU A 236 -0.68 13.70 -11.70
CA GLU A 236 0.31 12.91 -12.43
C GLU A 236 1.71 13.31 -11.95
N GLU A 237 2.50 12.32 -11.54
CA GLU A 237 3.86 12.45 -11.04
C GLU A 237 4.63 11.16 -11.31
N THR A 238 5.71 11.24 -12.08
CA THR A 238 6.55 10.08 -12.42
C THR A 238 7.86 10.06 -11.65
N ALA A 239 8.28 11.19 -11.07
CA ALA A 239 9.54 11.28 -10.34
C ALA A 239 9.56 10.30 -9.17
N GLY A 240 10.72 9.67 -8.96
CA GLY A 240 10.95 8.69 -7.90
C GLY A 240 10.50 7.27 -8.26
N LEU A 241 9.93 7.01 -9.45
CA LEU A 241 9.62 5.65 -9.90
C LEU A 241 10.80 4.96 -10.59
N GLU A 242 11.85 5.70 -10.94
CA GLU A 242 13.01 5.22 -11.70
C GLU A 242 13.63 3.94 -11.11
N PRO A 243 13.79 3.80 -9.77
CA PRO A 243 14.34 2.58 -9.18
C PRO A 243 13.49 1.32 -9.41
N LEU A 244 12.18 1.47 -9.66
CA LEU A 244 11.26 0.36 -9.88
C LEU A 244 11.14 -0.04 -11.35
N LEU A 245 11.44 0.87 -12.29
CA LEU A 245 11.25 0.62 -13.73
C LEU A 245 11.91 -0.67 -14.24
N PRO A 246 13.14 -1.04 -13.83
CA PRO A 246 13.76 -2.29 -14.26
C PRO A 246 12.99 -3.54 -13.83
N PHE A 247 12.24 -3.46 -12.72
CA PHE A 247 11.49 -4.57 -12.14
C PHE A 247 10.05 -4.64 -12.63
N ILE A 248 9.55 -3.57 -13.28
CA ILE A 248 8.20 -3.46 -13.83
C ILE A 248 8.17 -3.87 -15.30
N LYS A 249 9.19 -3.48 -16.08
CA LYS A 249 9.21 -3.65 -17.54
C LYS A 249 9.02 -5.11 -17.97
N GLY A 250 8.08 -5.34 -18.88
CA GLY A 250 7.75 -6.67 -19.42
C GLY A 250 6.89 -7.54 -18.50
N LYS A 251 6.40 -7.01 -17.36
CA LYS A 251 5.57 -7.75 -16.41
C LYS A 251 4.11 -7.30 -16.45
N PRO A 252 3.15 -8.13 -16.01
CA PRO A 252 1.73 -7.76 -15.98
C PRO A 252 1.43 -6.43 -15.28
N ILE A 253 2.19 -6.08 -14.24
CA ILE A 253 2.03 -4.85 -13.47
C ILE A 253 2.41 -3.58 -14.27
N GLU A 254 3.15 -3.70 -15.39
CA GLU A 254 3.51 -2.57 -16.26
C GLU A 254 2.28 -1.83 -16.81
N ARG A 255 1.16 -2.54 -17.01
CA ARG A 255 -0.12 -1.92 -17.42
C ARG A 255 -0.63 -0.85 -16.46
N LEU A 256 -0.12 -0.82 -15.23
CA LEU A 256 -0.49 0.11 -14.16
C LEU A 256 0.54 1.22 -13.96
N LEU A 257 1.64 1.21 -14.72
CA LEU A 257 2.70 2.21 -14.60
C LEU A 257 2.19 3.62 -14.90
N ASN A 258 1.53 3.78 -16.05
CA ASN A 258 0.98 5.05 -16.49
C ASN A 258 -0.52 4.91 -16.76
N LYS A 259 -1.30 5.85 -16.22
CA LYS A 259 -2.71 5.96 -16.58
C LYS A 259 -2.86 6.27 -18.08
N PRO A 260 -3.58 5.44 -18.86
CA PRO A 260 -3.82 5.74 -20.27
C PRO A 260 -4.81 6.91 -20.41
N GLU A 261 -4.64 7.71 -21.46
CA GLU A 261 -5.65 8.67 -21.86
C GLU A 261 -6.86 7.94 -22.46
N ILE A 262 -8.00 7.96 -21.77
CA ILE A 262 -9.25 7.38 -22.27
C ILE A 262 -10.24 8.50 -22.64
N THR A 263 -10.56 8.59 -23.93
CA THR A 263 -11.67 9.39 -24.45
C THR A 263 -12.96 8.58 -24.31
N LEU A 264 -13.80 8.89 -23.31
CA LEU A 264 -15.11 8.23 -23.18
C LEU A 264 -16.14 8.92 -24.09
N SER A 265 -16.83 8.12 -24.89
CA SER A 265 -17.81 8.54 -25.91
C SER A 265 -19.06 9.24 -25.38
N ASN A 266 -19.27 9.30 -24.06
CA ASN A 266 -20.34 10.08 -23.46
C ASN A 266 -19.90 10.76 -22.15
N PRO A 267 -20.03 12.09 -22.03
CA PRO A 267 -19.93 12.74 -20.73
C PRO A 267 -21.14 12.30 -19.91
N ILE A 268 -20.91 11.55 -18.84
CA ILE A 268 -21.96 11.12 -17.93
C ILE A 268 -22.45 12.33 -17.11
N ARG A 269 -23.15 13.26 -17.77
CA ARG A 269 -23.60 14.56 -17.22
C ARG A 269 -24.51 14.40 -16.00
N GLY A 270 -25.27 13.31 -15.91
CA GLY A 270 -26.18 13.04 -14.79
C GLY A 270 -25.51 12.40 -13.56
N PHE A 271 -24.34 11.78 -13.70
CA PHE A 271 -23.76 10.94 -12.65
C PHE A 271 -22.84 11.70 -11.69
N LEU A 272 -22.11 12.68 -12.21
CA LEU A 272 -21.22 13.52 -11.42
C LEU A 272 -21.98 14.30 -10.33
N TYR A 273 -23.30 14.47 -10.49
CA TYR A 273 -24.19 15.14 -9.54
C TYR A 273 -24.36 14.34 -8.23
N LYS A 274 -23.99 13.04 -8.22
CA LYS A 274 -24.04 12.15 -7.03
C LYS A 274 -22.70 12.03 -6.27
N LEU A 275 -21.58 12.48 -6.84
CA LEU A 275 -20.37 12.70 -6.04
C LEU A 275 -20.67 13.87 -5.08
N ARG A 276 -20.20 13.83 -3.82
CA ARG A 276 -20.51 14.91 -2.87
C ARG A 276 -20.17 16.27 -3.52
N LYS A 277 -21.07 17.25 -3.37
CA LYS A 277 -20.97 18.61 -3.94
C LYS A 277 -19.56 19.24 -3.83
N LYS A 278 -18.78 18.87 -2.80
CA LYS A 278 -17.41 19.33 -2.56
C LYS A 278 -16.44 19.11 -3.73
N ASN A 279 -16.65 18.10 -4.58
CA ASN A 279 -15.74 17.79 -5.70
C ASN A 279 -16.21 18.32 -7.07
N TRP A 280 -17.40 18.96 -7.13
CA TRP A 280 -18.00 19.41 -8.38
C TRP A 280 -17.13 20.45 -9.12
N ASN A 281 -16.48 21.36 -8.41
CA ASN A 281 -15.60 22.37 -9.02
C ASN A 281 -14.38 21.73 -9.72
N ARG A 282 -13.82 20.65 -9.16
CA ARG A 282 -12.68 19.92 -9.75
C ARG A 282 -13.11 19.11 -10.98
N ILE A 283 -14.23 18.42 -10.86
CA ILE A 283 -14.89 17.72 -11.98
C ILE A 283 -15.15 18.71 -13.12
N ARG A 284 -15.72 19.88 -12.81
CA ARG A 284 -15.99 20.95 -13.77
C ARG A 284 -14.68 21.44 -14.40
N HIS A 285 -13.65 21.72 -13.61
CA HIS A 285 -12.37 22.17 -14.16
C HIS A 285 -11.78 21.16 -15.16
N GLN A 286 -11.74 19.87 -14.82
CA GLN A 286 -11.21 18.84 -15.71
C GLN A 286 -12.08 18.55 -16.94
N LEU A 287 -13.41 18.65 -16.80
CA LEU A 287 -14.35 18.45 -17.91
C LEU A 287 -14.36 19.60 -18.91
N PHE A 288 -14.18 20.83 -18.44
CA PHE A 288 -14.42 22.03 -19.24
C PHE A 288 -13.14 22.82 -19.58
N HIS A 289 -11.98 22.52 -18.96
CA HIS A 289 -10.68 23.14 -19.31
C HIS A 289 -9.71 22.23 -20.10
N LYS A 290 -10.10 21.01 -20.54
CA LYS A 290 -9.39 20.27 -21.62
C LYS A 290 -9.72 20.83 -23.02
N LYS A 291 -9.87 22.15 -23.18
CA LYS A 291 -9.95 22.79 -24.49
C LYS A 291 -8.87 23.86 -24.64
N ASN A 292 -7.99 23.59 -25.61
CA ASN A 292 -6.95 24.41 -26.24
C ASN A 292 -5.55 24.28 -25.64
N PRO A 293 -4.68 23.41 -26.21
CA PRO A 293 -3.34 23.86 -26.52
C PRO A 293 -3.49 24.91 -27.64
N GLY A 294 -3.19 26.17 -27.31
CA GLY A 294 -2.82 27.16 -28.32
C GLY A 294 -1.43 26.87 -28.86
#